data_AF-A0A239R1S6-F1
#
_entry.id   AF-A0A239R1S6-F1
#
_cell.length_a   1.000
_cell.length_b   1.000
_cell.length_c   1.000
_cell.angle_alpha   90.00
_cell.angle_beta   90.00
_cell.angle_gamma   90.00
#
_symmetry.space_group_name_H-M   'P 1'
#
loop_
_entity.id
_entity.type
_entity.pdbx_description
1 polymer ?
#
loop_
_entity_poly.entity_id
_entity_poly.type
_entity_poly.pdbx_seq_one_letter_code
_entity_poly.pdbx_strand_id
1 'polypeptide(L)'
;PASGKSFATRLFKLMAAPIIKADKVGKDAINAYREQMRTKGANKEKPKKPKVVVRVHPARTSNAQFIQDMVNAVETVDGEEMHLHMLTFDTELDNTVTVQKGGSWIDKMSLELKAFHNEEDGQAYSNNESILQDFNVYWNYVYTGTPIALKKKVNEQNFGSGLATRLTVIPLPPTNFEMMSRESTVDTESDERLKQWAEKLDRMKGELSVQKIVDELYDWTARRMADAAENDSKADEMLLKRCAYHGLNYAAPYIVMRHWAEMHQEGDYWCGEFETDETDWRLAELIVNMQYACQRYYFGAMAEAYFDNKLKDANINVQRRQKTIEGFQRLPEEFTSEDVMKCFGMASESGARSKVSRLIRDHMVEKVGDFTDNGTIRAKFKKIARMF
;
A
#
# COMPACT_ATOMS: atom_id res chain seq x y z
N PRO A 1 -23.98 13.66 -17.59
CA PRO A 1 -24.12 12.53 -18.54
C PRO A 1 -24.43 11.23 -17.78
N ALA A 2 -25.07 10.25 -18.42
CA ALA A 2 -25.55 9.01 -17.80
C ALA A 2 -24.45 8.01 -17.36
N SER A 3 -23.21 8.47 -17.15
CA SER A 3 -22.12 7.65 -16.61
C SER A 3 -22.06 7.63 -15.09
N GLY A 4 -22.73 8.57 -14.41
CA GLY A 4 -22.79 8.60 -12.94
C GLY A 4 -21.44 8.87 -12.28
N LYS A 5 -20.39 9.24 -13.04
CA LYS A 5 -19.05 9.54 -12.51
C LYS A 5 -18.87 11.01 -12.10
N SER A 6 -19.67 11.92 -12.67
CA SER A 6 -19.50 13.37 -12.48
C SER A 6 -19.70 13.83 -11.03
N PHE A 7 -20.44 13.08 -10.23
CA PHE A 7 -20.65 13.39 -8.81
C PHE A 7 -19.32 13.42 -8.04
N ALA A 8 -18.38 12.51 -8.33
CA ALA A 8 -17.11 12.43 -7.62
C ALA A 8 -16.28 13.70 -7.81
N THR A 9 -16.21 14.22 -9.04
CA THR A 9 -15.54 15.49 -9.35
C THR A 9 -16.20 16.67 -8.65
N ARG A 10 -17.54 16.68 -8.58
CA ARG A 10 -18.30 17.73 -7.87
C ARG A 10 -18.03 17.68 -6.37
N LEU A 11 -18.15 16.51 -5.74
CA LEU A 11 -17.87 16.30 -4.32
C LEU A 11 -16.42 16.66 -3.97
N PHE A 12 -15.45 16.22 -4.77
CA PHE A 12 -14.05 16.59 -4.58
C PHE A 12 -13.85 18.11 -4.57
N LYS A 13 -14.44 18.84 -5.53
CA LYS A 13 -14.32 20.30 -5.60
C LYS A 13 -14.91 21.00 -4.37
N LEU A 14 -16.02 20.49 -3.83
CA LEU A 14 -16.67 21.05 -2.65
C LEU A 14 -15.86 20.76 -1.38
N MET A 15 -15.47 19.50 -1.18
CA MET A 15 -14.77 19.08 0.04
C MET A 15 -13.31 19.55 0.10
N ALA A 16 -12.62 19.61 -1.03
CA ALA A 16 -11.23 20.09 -1.08
C ALA A 16 -11.12 21.61 -1.20
N ALA A 17 -12.23 22.35 -1.29
CA ALA A 17 -12.24 23.80 -1.45
C ALA A 17 -11.36 24.57 -0.43
N PRO A 18 -11.44 24.33 0.89
CA PRO A 18 -10.60 25.03 1.86
C PRO A 18 -9.11 24.74 1.65
N ILE A 19 -8.76 23.48 1.38
CA ILE A 19 -7.39 23.04 1.08
C ILE A 19 -6.86 23.74 -0.18
N ILE A 20 -7.65 23.77 -1.26
CA ILE A 20 -7.28 24.42 -2.53
C ILE A 20 -7.09 25.93 -2.36
N LYS A 21 -7.93 26.56 -1.53
CA LYS A 21 -7.82 28.00 -1.23
C LYS A 21 -6.51 28.29 -0.49
N ALA A 22 -6.14 27.48 0.50
CA ALA A 22 -4.87 27.60 1.21
C ALA A 22 -3.66 27.35 0.30
N ASP A 23 -3.71 26.29 -0.51
CA ASP A 23 -2.67 25.92 -1.48
C ASP A 23 -2.36 27.01 -2.50
N LYS A 24 -3.35 27.86 -2.85
CA LYS A 24 -3.19 28.91 -3.86
C LYS A 24 -2.03 29.84 -3.53
N VAL A 25 -1.88 30.22 -2.27
CA VAL A 25 -0.78 31.08 -1.80
C VAL A 25 0.57 30.41 -2.07
N GLY A 26 0.71 29.12 -1.73
CA GLY A 26 1.93 28.35 -1.98
C GLY A 26 2.23 28.17 -3.47
N LYS A 27 1.19 27.87 -4.28
CA LYS A 27 1.31 27.73 -5.74
C LYS A 27 1.73 29.03 -6.42
N ASP A 28 1.17 30.15 -6.01
CA ASP A 28 1.51 31.47 -6.53
C ASP A 28 2.95 31.85 -6.19
N ALA A 29 3.42 31.55 -4.97
CA ALA A 29 4.81 31.75 -4.56
C ALA A 29 5.80 30.87 -5.37
N ILE A 30 5.47 29.59 -5.62
CA ILE A 30 6.28 28.71 -6.47
C ILE A 30 6.31 29.22 -7.91
N ASN A 31 5.19 29.69 -8.46
CA ASN A 31 5.13 30.22 -9.81
C ASN A 31 5.95 31.51 -9.95
N ALA A 32 5.87 32.41 -8.99
CA ALA A 32 6.70 33.61 -8.94
C ALA A 32 8.19 33.26 -8.87
N TYR A 33 8.57 32.27 -8.06
CA TYR A 33 9.94 31.74 -8.01
C TYR A 33 10.41 31.18 -9.36
N ARG A 34 9.57 30.39 -10.04
CA ARG A 34 9.89 29.83 -11.37
C ARG A 34 10.10 30.92 -12.42
N GLU A 35 9.30 31.98 -12.40
CA GLU A 35 9.48 33.11 -13.32
C GLU A 35 10.77 33.90 -13.04
N GLN A 36 11.11 34.10 -11.75
CA GLN A 36 12.39 34.71 -11.36
C GLN A 36 13.59 33.86 -11.79
N MET A 37 13.48 32.53 -11.70
CA MET A 37 14.51 31.60 -12.18
C MET A 37 14.69 31.67 -13.69
N ARG A 38 13.59 31.80 -14.46
CA ARG A 38 13.63 31.88 -15.92
C ARG A 38 14.27 33.18 -16.44
N THR A 39 14.12 34.27 -15.68
CA THR A 39 14.60 35.61 -16.06
C THR A 39 16.03 35.91 -15.58
N LYS A 40 16.62 35.08 -14.70
CA LYS A 40 18.00 35.26 -14.23
C LYS A 40 19.01 34.53 -15.15
N GLY A 41 20.05 35.26 -15.57
CA GLY A 41 21.19 34.69 -16.31
C GLY A 41 22.05 33.76 -15.45
N ALA A 42 22.81 32.87 -16.11
CA ALA A 42 23.55 31.75 -15.49
C ALA A 42 24.55 32.15 -14.39
N ASN A 43 25.05 33.39 -14.40
CA ASN A 43 26.07 33.89 -13.46
C ASN A 43 25.50 34.73 -12.30
N LYS A 44 24.18 34.75 -12.08
CA LYS A 44 23.57 35.44 -10.93
C LYS A 44 23.21 34.46 -9.83
N GLU A 45 23.27 34.92 -8.57
CA GLU A 45 22.80 34.15 -7.43
C GLU A 45 21.33 33.76 -7.63
N LYS A 46 21.08 32.45 -7.67
CA LYS A 46 19.75 31.88 -7.86
C LYS A 46 18.90 32.19 -6.62
N PRO A 47 17.65 32.63 -6.78
CA PRO A 47 16.74 32.79 -5.65
C PRO A 47 16.62 31.47 -4.90
N LYS A 48 16.37 31.52 -3.59
CA LYS A 48 16.06 30.32 -2.81
C LYS A 48 14.63 29.89 -3.12
N LYS A 49 14.41 28.58 -3.32
CA LYS A 49 13.07 28.03 -3.47
C LYS A 49 12.27 28.32 -2.19
N PRO A 50 11.06 28.88 -2.28
CA PRO A 50 10.26 29.17 -1.09
C PRO A 50 9.79 27.85 -0.43
N LYS A 51 9.84 27.78 0.90
CA LYS A 51 9.21 26.71 1.68
C LYS A 51 7.72 27.06 1.82
N VAL A 52 6.86 26.28 1.18
CA VAL A 52 5.41 26.55 1.14
C VAL A 52 4.63 25.26 1.31
N VAL A 53 3.40 25.40 1.83
CA VAL A 53 2.44 24.30 1.96
C VAL A 53 1.67 24.15 0.65
N VAL A 54 1.72 22.96 0.06
CA VAL A 54 0.89 22.56 -1.10
C VAL A 54 0.41 21.13 -0.91
N ARG A 55 -0.85 20.95 -0.53
CA ARG A 55 -1.45 19.66 -0.16
C ARG A 55 -2.10 18.93 -1.33
N VAL A 56 -2.72 19.66 -2.27
CA VAL A 56 -3.46 19.08 -3.40
C VAL A 56 -2.60 18.93 -4.64
N HIS A 57 -2.38 17.69 -5.04
CA HIS A 57 -1.52 17.31 -6.17
C HIS A 57 -2.28 16.54 -7.26
N PRO A 58 -1.93 16.74 -8.54
CA PRO A 58 -2.34 15.83 -9.60
C PRO A 58 -1.58 14.50 -9.53
N ALA A 59 -2.16 13.44 -10.08
CA ALA A 59 -1.52 12.11 -10.18
C ALA A 59 -0.13 12.12 -10.85
N ARG A 60 0.14 13.13 -11.70
CA ARG A 60 1.38 13.28 -12.47
C ARG A 60 2.52 13.98 -11.74
N THR A 61 2.37 14.35 -10.46
CA THR A 61 3.48 14.96 -9.70
C THR A 61 4.64 13.96 -9.56
N SER A 62 5.88 14.42 -9.75
CA SER A 62 7.09 13.59 -9.54
C SER A 62 7.30 13.27 -8.06
N ASN A 63 7.95 12.15 -7.75
CA ASN A 63 8.19 11.75 -6.35
C ASN A 63 9.00 12.81 -5.58
N ALA A 64 10.02 13.40 -6.18
CA ALA A 64 10.83 14.43 -5.53
C ALA A 64 10.02 15.69 -5.15
N GLN A 65 9.15 16.18 -6.04
CA GLN A 65 8.32 17.34 -5.72
C GLN A 65 7.23 16.96 -4.69
N PHE A 66 6.66 15.77 -4.81
CA PHE A 66 5.62 15.29 -3.91
C PHE A 66 6.15 15.13 -2.48
N ILE A 67 7.32 14.51 -2.30
CA ILE A 67 7.99 14.33 -1.00
C ILE A 67 8.40 15.67 -0.40
N GLN A 68 8.95 16.57 -1.21
CA GLN A 68 9.28 17.92 -0.76
C GLN A 68 8.06 18.65 -0.20
N ASP A 69 6.91 18.55 -0.87
CA ASP A 69 5.70 19.20 -0.41
C ASP A 69 5.09 18.49 0.81
N MET A 70 5.27 17.17 0.93
CA MET A 70 4.90 16.39 2.12
C MET A 70 5.68 16.82 3.36
N VAL A 71 7.00 16.97 3.23
CA VAL A 71 7.88 17.51 4.27
C VAL A 71 7.48 18.94 4.68
N ASN A 72 7.02 19.74 3.72
CA ASN A 72 6.61 21.11 3.98
C ASN A 72 5.16 21.24 4.47
N ALA A 73 4.34 20.21 4.33
CA ALA A 73 2.94 20.19 4.73
C ALA A 73 2.84 20.00 6.25
N VAL A 74 3.26 21.02 7.00
CA VAL A 74 3.26 21.07 8.46
C VAL A 74 2.60 22.38 8.89
N GLU A 75 1.80 22.31 9.95
CA GLU A 75 1.18 23.45 10.63
C GLU A 75 1.49 23.34 12.13
N THR A 76 1.76 24.47 12.79
CA THR A 76 1.94 24.48 14.26
C THR A 76 0.59 24.70 14.91
N VAL A 77 0.14 23.73 15.71
CA VAL A 77 -1.11 23.76 16.47
C VAL A 77 -0.76 23.57 17.93
N ASP A 78 -1.15 24.52 18.78
CA ASP A 78 -0.88 24.49 20.23
C ASP A 78 0.59 24.27 20.63
N GLY A 79 1.52 24.74 19.78
CA GLY A 79 2.97 24.62 19.99
C GLY A 79 3.58 23.33 19.44
N GLU A 80 2.78 22.43 18.88
CA GLU A 80 3.24 21.17 18.27
C GLU A 80 3.17 21.23 16.74
N GLU A 81 4.19 20.69 16.08
CA GLU A 81 4.21 20.55 14.61
C GLU A 81 3.32 19.38 14.20
N MET A 82 2.22 19.68 13.52
CA MET A 82 1.30 18.69 12.96
C MET A 82 1.49 18.56 11.46
N HIS A 83 1.70 17.33 11.00
CA HIS A 83 1.72 17.04 9.56
C HIS A 83 0.31 17.07 8.98
N LEU A 84 0.16 17.78 7.86
CA LEU A 84 -1.09 17.89 7.15
C LEU A 84 -1.20 16.81 6.07
N HIS A 85 -2.37 16.17 5.98
CA HIS A 85 -2.65 15.21 4.91
C HIS A 85 -2.60 15.87 3.53
N MET A 86 -1.80 15.27 2.64
CA MET A 86 -1.83 15.55 1.21
C MET A 86 -3.00 14.84 0.55
N LEU A 87 -3.47 15.39 -0.57
CA LEU A 87 -4.62 14.86 -1.31
C LEU A 87 -4.31 14.78 -2.80
N THR A 88 -4.63 13.62 -3.39
CA THR A 88 -4.62 13.43 -4.84
C THR A 88 -5.97 12.87 -5.27
N PHE A 89 -6.56 13.49 -6.28
CA PHE A 89 -7.80 13.02 -6.89
C PHE A 89 -7.64 12.90 -8.41
N ASP A 90 -7.99 11.74 -8.96
CA ASP A 90 -8.04 11.52 -10.41
C ASP A 90 -9.35 10.82 -10.81
N THR A 91 -9.95 11.25 -11.91
CA THR A 91 -11.19 10.65 -12.40
C THR A 91 -10.97 9.33 -13.14
N GLU A 92 -9.73 8.97 -13.45
CA GLU A 92 -9.43 7.74 -14.19
C GLU A 92 -8.17 7.01 -13.67
N LEU A 93 -8.39 5.91 -12.96
CA LEU A 93 -7.33 5.02 -12.47
C LEU A 93 -6.40 4.52 -13.59
N ASP A 94 -6.90 4.32 -14.82
CA ASP A 94 -6.06 3.82 -15.92
C ASP A 94 -4.97 4.83 -16.32
N ASN A 95 -5.27 6.14 -16.23
CA ASN A 95 -4.29 7.19 -16.42
C ASN A 95 -3.21 7.12 -15.34
N THR A 96 -3.63 6.95 -14.09
CA THR A 96 -2.72 6.82 -12.95
C THR A 96 -1.78 5.62 -13.11
N VAL A 97 -2.33 4.43 -13.41
CA VAL A 97 -1.53 3.20 -13.58
C VAL A 97 -0.56 3.34 -14.75
N THR A 98 -0.97 3.97 -15.85
CA THR A 98 -0.12 4.15 -17.03
C THR A 98 0.99 5.16 -16.77
N VAL A 99 0.68 6.27 -16.09
CA VAL A 99 1.65 7.30 -15.70
C VAL A 99 2.69 6.73 -14.73
N GLN A 100 2.26 5.89 -13.78
CA GLN A 100 3.15 5.25 -12.80
C GLN A 100 4.12 4.23 -13.44
N LYS A 101 3.91 3.80 -14.69
CA LYS A 101 4.86 2.94 -15.43
C LYS A 101 6.07 3.69 -16.01
N GLY A 102 6.13 5.01 -15.86
CA GLY A 102 7.23 5.85 -16.34
C GLY A 102 8.58 5.67 -15.61
N GLY A 103 8.66 4.76 -14.64
CA GLY A 103 9.87 4.43 -13.86
C GLY A 103 9.80 4.86 -12.39
N SER A 104 10.87 4.57 -11.63
CA SER A 104 10.96 4.82 -10.18
C SER A 104 10.72 6.28 -9.74
N TRP A 105 10.86 7.24 -10.65
CA TRP A 105 10.67 8.67 -10.35
C TRP A 105 9.21 9.09 -10.19
N ILE A 106 8.25 8.25 -10.61
CA ILE A 106 6.82 8.55 -10.57
C ILE A 106 5.96 7.43 -9.96
N ASP A 107 6.48 6.20 -9.83
CA ASP A 107 5.82 5.11 -9.11
C ASP A 107 5.63 5.49 -7.63
N LYS A 108 4.39 5.38 -7.14
CA LYS A 108 3.98 5.76 -5.79
C LYS A 108 3.47 4.57 -4.98
N MET A 109 3.62 3.34 -5.48
CA MET A 109 3.08 2.17 -4.77
C MET A 109 3.63 2.03 -3.35
N SER A 110 4.92 2.33 -3.12
CA SER A 110 5.50 2.33 -1.77
C SER A 110 4.84 3.36 -0.86
N LEU A 111 4.64 4.59 -1.36
CA LEU A 111 3.95 5.65 -0.63
C LEU A 111 2.48 5.29 -0.37
N GLU A 112 1.78 4.66 -1.32
CA GLU A 112 0.40 4.19 -1.12
C GLU A 112 0.30 3.14 0.00
N LEU A 113 1.30 2.26 0.12
CA LEU A 113 1.34 1.26 1.20
C LEU A 113 1.59 1.90 2.57
N LYS A 114 2.52 2.87 2.65
CA LYS A 114 2.90 3.58 3.87
C LYS A 114 1.81 4.55 4.34
N ALA A 115 1.13 5.19 3.39
CA ALA A 115 0.03 6.12 3.64
C ALA A 115 -1.11 5.49 4.45
N PHE A 116 -1.28 4.16 4.37
CA PHE A 116 -2.35 3.47 5.07
C PHE A 116 -2.28 3.60 6.61
N HIS A 117 -1.08 3.65 7.19
CA HIS A 117 -0.89 3.90 8.64
C HIS A 117 -0.11 5.19 8.91
N ASN A 118 0.02 6.08 7.93
CA ASN A 118 0.88 7.27 8.00
C ASN A 118 2.34 6.93 8.41
N GLU A 119 2.87 5.81 7.90
CA GLU A 119 4.19 5.28 8.26
C GLU A 119 5.32 6.23 7.83
N GLU A 120 6.46 6.14 8.52
CA GLU A 120 7.68 6.87 8.16
C GLU A 120 8.31 6.34 6.86
N ASP A 121 8.77 7.26 6.02
CA ASP A 121 9.60 7.02 4.85
C ASP A 121 10.81 7.95 4.84
N GLY A 122 11.82 7.58 4.06
CA GLY A 122 13.08 8.32 3.99
C GLY A 122 13.51 8.50 2.55
N GLN A 123 14.04 9.68 2.24
CA GLN A 123 14.69 9.93 0.96
C GLN A 123 16.11 10.41 1.20
N ALA A 124 17.07 9.72 0.59
CA ALA A 124 18.49 10.06 0.66
C ALA A 124 19.11 9.89 -0.74
N TYR A 125 18.85 10.84 -1.65
CA TYR A 125 19.51 10.86 -2.95
C TYR A 125 20.86 11.59 -2.89
N SER A 126 21.84 11.13 -3.66
CA SER A 126 23.20 11.72 -3.69
C SER A 126 23.31 13.07 -4.39
N ASN A 127 22.21 13.65 -4.91
CA ASN A 127 22.22 14.96 -5.55
C ASN A 127 22.03 16.08 -4.51
N ASN A 128 22.81 17.15 -4.63
CA ASN A 128 22.77 18.31 -3.72
C ASN A 128 21.42 19.05 -3.65
N GLU A 129 20.48 18.74 -4.54
CA GLU A 129 19.15 19.35 -4.59
C GLU A 129 18.06 18.50 -3.93
N SER A 130 18.33 17.24 -3.59
CA SER A 130 17.36 16.42 -2.85
C SER A 130 17.53 16.62 -1.36
N ILE A 131 16.40 16.62 -0.67
CA ILE A 131 16.39 16.64 0.77
C ILE A 131 16.76 15.25 1.27
N LEU A 132 17.77 15.18 2.15
CA LEU A 132 18.00 14.04 3.02
C LEU A 132 17.14 14.22 4.26
N GLN A 133 16.01 13.53 4.33
CA GLN A 133 15.07 13.66 5.43
C GLN A 133 14.14 12.47 5.52
N ASP A 134 13.82 12.11 6.76
CA ASP A 134 12.75 11.19 7.11
C ASP A 134 11.45 11.98 7.31
N PHE A 135 10.35 11.41 6.84
CA PHE A 135 9.03 12.04 6.84
C PHE A 135 7.93 10.99 6.95
N ASN A 136 6.81 11.33 7.59
CA ASN A 136 5.64 10.47 7.62
C ASN A 136 4.80 10.65 6.34
N VAL A 137 4.27 9.53 5.84
CA VAL A 137 3.48 9.53 4.61
C VAL A 137 2.01 9.86 4.91
N TYR A 138 1.70 11.14 5.09
CA TYR A 138 0.32 11.60 5.27
C TYR A 138 -0.33 11.88 3.90
N TRP A 139 -0.97 10.88 3.30
CA TRP A 139 -1.51 11.01 1.94
C TRP A 139 -2.82 10.25 1.72
N ASN A 140 -3.82 10.96 1.22
CA ASN A 140 -5.05 10.38 0.70
C ASN A 140 -5.03 10.38 -0.83
N TYR A 141 -5.02 9.18 -1.42
CA TYR A 141 -5.14 9.01 -2.85
C TYR A 141 -6.51 8.43 -3.23
N VAL A 142 -7.34 9.27 -3.85
CA VAL A 142 -8.69 8.91 -4.29
C VAL A 142 -8.74 8.90 -5.82
N TYR A 143 -9.35 7.88 -6.40
CA TYR A 143 -9.59 7.86 -7.83
C TYR A 143 -10.86 7.11 -8.19
N THR A 144 -11.50 7.53 -9.28
CA THR A 144 -12.53 6.71 -9.93
C THR A 144 -11.91 5.86 -11.03
N GLY A 145 -12.47 4.68 -11.28
CA GLY A 145 -11.90 3.76 -12.27
C GLY A 145 -12.89 2.68 -12.68
N THR A 146 -12.45 1.86 -13.63
CA THR A 146 -13.18 0.67 -14.06
C THR A 146 -12.63 -0.56 -13.34
N PRO A 147 -13.40 -1.66 -13.24
CA PRO A 147 -12.89 -2.93 -12.73
C PRO A 147 -11.64 -3.41 -13.48
N ILE A 148 -11.50 -3.09 -14.76
CA ILE A 148 -10.30 -3.42 -15.56
C ILE A 148 -9.08 -2.64 -15.06
N ALA A 149 -9.21 -1.34 -14.81
CA ALA A 149 -8.11 -0.54 -14.27
C ALA A 149 -7.70 -1.02 -12.86
N LEU A 150 -8.67 -1.42 -12.03
CA LEU A 150 -8.42 -2.01 -10.72
C LEU A 150 -7.62 -3.31 -10.84
N LYS A 151 -7.99 -4.21 -11.77
CA LYS A 151 -7.24 -5.45 -12.06
C LYS A 151 -5.83 -5.19 -12.59
N LYS A 152 -5.57 -4.04 -13.23
CA LYS A 152 -4.20 -3.66 -13.61
C LYS A 152 -3.39 -3.20 -12.39
N LYS A 153 -4.02 -2.45 -11.47
CA LYS A 153 -3.39 -1.92 -10.25
C LYS A 153 -3.05 -3.03 -9.25
N VAL A 154 -3.98 -3.96 -9.03
CA VAL A 154 -3.81 -5.14 -8.17
C VAL A 154 -4.00 -6.39 -9.03
N ASN A 155 -2.93 -7.16 -9.19
CA ASN A 155 -2.87 -8.36 -10.04
C ASN A 155 -2.09 -9.48 -9.33
N GLU A 156 -2.11 -10.68 -9.90
CA GLU A 156 -1.48 -11.88 -9.30
C GLU A 156 0.01 -11.68 -8.97
N GLN A 157 0.74 -10.87 -9.73
CA GLN A 157 2.17 -10.64 -9.52
C GLN A 157 2.45 -9.75 -8.31
N ASN A 158 1.59 -8.75 -8.06
CA ASN A 158 1.78 -7.78 -6.98
C ASN A 158 0.81 -7.96 -5.81
N PHE A 159 -0.08 -8.95 -5.87
CA PHE A 159 -1.08 -9.20 -4.83
C PHE A 159 -0.44 -9.37 -3.44
N GLY A 160 0.68 -10.09 -3.38
CA GLY A 160 1.46 -10.32 -2.16
C GLY A 160 2.10 -9.06 -1.54
N SER A 161 2.06 -7.90 -2.20
CA SER A 161 2.53 -6.62 -1.64
C SER A 161 1.69 -6.10 -0.47
N GLY A 162 0.46 -6.60 -0.32
CA GLY A 162 -0.49 -6.12 0.67
C GLY A 162 -1.27 -4.87 0.26
N LEU A 163 -1.16 -4.41 -0.99
CA LEU A 163 -1.96 -3.29 -1.50
C LEU A 163 -3.47 -3.61 -1.49
N ALA A 164 -3.86 -4.83 -1.85
CA ALA A 164 -5.26 -5.26 -1.92
C ALA A 164 -6.04 -5.01 -0.60
N THR A 165 -5.39 -5.26 0.54
CA THR A 165 -5.99 -5.10 1.88
C THR A 165 -6.00 -3.65 2.38
N ARG A 166 -5.18 -2.77 1.78
CA ARG A 166 -5.07 -1.35 2.12
C ARG A 166 -5.91 -0.46 1.21
N LEU A 167 -6.31 -0.98 0.06
CA LEU A 167 -7.13 -0.28 -0.91
C LEU A 167 -8.61 -0.43 -0.56
N THR A 168 -9.28 0.69 -0.33
CA THR A 168 -10.74 0.75 -0.25
C THR A 168 -11.33 0.81 -1.64
N VAL A 169 -12.22 -0.13 -1.95
CA VAL A 169 -12.92 -0.17 -3.24
C VAL A 169 -14.42 -0.09 -2.97
N ILE A 170 -15.04 0.99 -3.40
CA ILE A 170 -16.48 1.20 -3.26
C ILE A 170 -17.13 1.00 -4.63
N PRO A 171 -17.96 -0.04 -4.83
CA PRO A 171 -18.67 -0.24 -6.08
C PRO A 171 -19.68 0.89 -6.29
N LEU A 172 -19.76 1.40 -7.53
CA LEU A 172 -20.93 2.18 -7.93
C LEU A 172 -22.13 1.23 -8.09
N PRO A 173 -23.33 1.60 -7.64
CA PRO A 173 -24.53 0.79 -7.81
C PRO A 173 -24.73 0.41 -9.30
N PRO A 174 -25.06 -0.85 -9.61
CA PRO A 174 -25.39 -1.22 -10.97
C PRO A 174 -26.67 -0.49 -11.39
N THR A 175 -26.71 -0.03 -12.63
CA THR A 175 -27.91 0.64 -13.17
C THR A 175 -28.98 -0.36 -13.59
N ASN A 176 -28.70 -1.68 -13.55
CA ASN A 176 -29.64 -2.76 -13.88
C ASN A 176 -30.40 -2.55 -15.20
N PHE A 177 -29.69 -2.07 -16.23
CA PHE A 177 -30.24 -1.71 -17.55
C PHE A 177 -31.25 -0.54 -17.53
N GLU A 178 -31.46 0.09 -16.38
CA GLU A 178 -32.27 1.28 -16.24
C GLU A 178 -31.42 2.54 -16.47
N MET A 179 -32.00 3.52 -17.14
CA MET A 179 -31.36 4.83 -17.28
C MET A 179 -31.41 5.55 -15.95
N MET A 180 -30.24 6.01 -15.47
CA MET A 180 -30.20 6.87 -14.29
C MET A 180 -31.09 8.09 -14.52
N SER A 181 -31.82 8.48 -13.48
CA SER A 181 -32.58 9.72 -13.47
C SER A 181 -31.66 10.87 -13.87
N ARG A 182 -32.08 11.64 -14.88
CA ARG A 182 -31.35 12.85 -15.25
C ARG A 182 -31.38 13.80 -14.06
N GLU A 183 -30.21 14.15 -13.55
CA GLU A 183 -30.06 15.29 -12.63
C GLU A 183 -30.57 16.54 -13.36
N SER A 184 -31.80 16.96 -13.02
CA SER A 184 -32.48 18.12 -13.60
C SER A 184 -32.31 19.35 -12.71
N THR A 185 -32.03 19.15 -11.43
CA THR A 185 -31.87 20.20 -10.42
C THR A 185 -30.59 19.93 -9.63
N VAL A 186 -29.82 20.99 -9.43
CA VAL A 186 -28.66 20.96 -8.52
C VAL A 186 -29.17 21.37 -7.16
N ASP A 187 -29.05 20.49 -6.17
CA ASP A 187 -29.32 20.82 -4.77
C ASP A 187 -28.20 21.71 -4.23
N THR A 188 -28.40 23.02 -4.34
CA THR A 188 -27.45 24.04 -3.88
C THR A 188 -27.36 24.11 -2.36
N GLU A 189 -28.44 23.75 -1.65
CA GLU A 189 -28.45 23.76 -0.19
C GLU A 189 -27.55 22.64 0.36
N SER A 190 -27.65 21.44 -0.21
CA SER A 190 -26.74 20.35 0.12
C SER A 190 -25.28 20.69 -0.21
N ASP A 191 -25.02 21.39 -1.31
CA ASP A 191 -23.66 21.85 -1.64
C ASP A 191 -23.12 22.84 -0.63
N GLU A 192 -23.96 23.77 -0.18
CA GLU A 192 -23.54 24.75 0.80
C GLU A 192 -23.27 24.09 2.15
N ARG A 193 -24.10 23.12 2.56
CA ARG A 193 -23.82 22.29 3.75
C ARG A 193 -22.49 21.54 3.63
N LEU A 194 -22.20 20.95 2.48
CA LEU A 194 -20.93 20.23 2.25
C LEU A 194 -19.72 21.17 2.37
N LYS A 195 -19.79 22.38 1.80
CA LYS A 195 -18.71 23.37 1.92
C LYS A 195 -18.51 23.82 3.36
N GLN A 196 -19.60 24.11 4.07
CA GLN A 196 -19.54 24.52 5.47
C GLN A 196 -18.86 23.45 6.33
N TRP A 197 -19.20 22.18 6.13
CA TRP A 197 -18.54 21.08 6.82
C TRP A 197 -17.07 20.94 6.43
N ALA A 198 -16.73 21.12 5.16
CA ALA A 198 -15.33 21.09 4.72
C ALA A 198 -14.49 22.19 5.42
N GLU A 199 -15.01 23.41 5.52
CA GLU A 199 -14.33 24.52 6.21
C GLU A 199 -14.19 24.27 7.70
N LYS A 200 -15.26 23.75 8.35
CA LYS A 200 -15.25 23.40 9.77
C LYS A 200 -14.24 22.32 10.10
N LEU A 201 -14.23 21.23 9.33
CA LEU A 201 -13.34 20.09 9.57
C LEU A 201 -11.88 20.38 9.22
N ASP A 202 -11.59 21.23 8.21
CA ASP A 202 -10.20 21.66 7.90
C ASP A 202 -9.59 22.51 9.03
N ARG A 203 -10.43 23.09 9.91
CA ARG A 203 -10.02 23.92 11.04
C ARG A 203 -10.35 23.30 12.39
N MET A 204 -10.45 21.98 12.46
CA MET A 204 -10.63 21.27 13.71
C MET A 204 -9.28 20.96 14.37
N LYS A 205 -9.17 21.12 15.69
CA LYS A 205 -8.04 20.66 16.51
C LYS A 205 -8.51 19.88 17.73
N GLY A 206 -7.64 19.03 18.27
CA GLY A 206 -7.91 18.21 19.46
C GLY A 206 -7.69 16.72 19.20
N GLU A 207 -7.95 15.91 20.22
CA GLU A 207 -7.80 14.45 20.17
C GLU A 207 -9.16 13.76 20.15
N LEU A 208 -9.35 12.84 19.20
CA LEU A 208 -10.54 11.99 19.16
C LEU A 208 -10.26 10.69 19.90
N SER A 209 -10.89 10.51 21.06
CA SER A 209 -10.82 9.24 21.80
C SER A 209 -11.57 8.13 21.05
N VAL A 210 -10.82 7.16 20.53
CA VAL A 210 -11.36 6.02 19.76
C VAL A 210 -11.22 4.67 20.48
N GLN A 211 -10.79 4.64 21.74
CA GLN A 211 -10.45 3.38 22.43
C GLN A 211 -11.64 2.40 22.47
N LYS A 212 -12.85 2.89 22.81
CA LYS A 212 -14.06 2.06 22.80
C LYS A 212 -14.33 1.46 21.42
N ILE A 213 -14.15 2.24 20.36
CA ILE A 213 -14.32 1.78 18.98
C ILE A 213 -13.27 0.72 18.63
N VAL A 214 -12.02 0.91 19.07
CA VAL A 214 -10.94 -0.06 18.89
C VAL A 214 -11.30 -1.40 19.53
N ASP A 215 -11.81 -1.39 20.76
CA ASP A 215 -12.20 -2.60 21.49
C ASP A 215 -13.33 -3.35 20.74
N GLU A 216 -14.38 -2.63 20.31
CA GLU A 216 -15.48 -3.21 19.53
C GLU A 216 -15.03 -3.78 18.17
N LEU A 217 -14.13 -3.08 17.48
CA LEU A 217 -13.57 -3.54 16.21
C LEU A 217 -12.60 -4.71 16.40
N TYR A 218 -11.93 -4.81 17.54
CA TYR A 218 -11.11 -5.96 17.92
C TYR A 218 -12.00 -7.20 18.07
N ASP A 219 -13.09 -7.09 18.82
CA ASP A 219 -14.06 -8.17 19.00
C ASP A 219 -14.74 -8.56 17.69
N TRP A 220 -15.09 -7.59 16.85
CA TRP A 220 -15.54 -7.86 15.48
C TRP A 220 -14.51 -8.66 14.67
N THR A 221 -13.24 -8.27 14.73
CA THR A 221 -12.17 -8.94 14.00
C THR A 221 -11.99 -10.37 14.53
N ALA A 222 -12.04 -10.58 15.84
CA ALA A 222 -11.93 -11.90 16.46
C ALA A 222 -13.07 -12.84 16.00
N ARG A 223 -14.32 -12.35 15.97
CA ARG A 223 -15.48 -13.12 15.45
C ARG A 223 -15.27 -13.54 13.99
N ARG A 224 -14.81 -12.62 13.13
CA ARG A 224 -14.55 -12.92 11.71
C ARG A 224 -13.32 -13.82 11.50
N MET A 225 -12.31 -13.74 12.36
CA MET A 225 -11.18 -14.67 12.35
C MET A 225 -11.62 -16.09 12.70
N ALA A 226 -12.56 -16.26 13.63
CA ALA A 226 -13.16 -17.55 13.93
C ALA A 226 -13.90 -18.12 12.72
N ASP A 227 -14.70 -17.30 12.02
CA ASP A 227 -15.38 -17.70 10.78
C ASP A 227 -14.36 -18.12 9.69
N ALA A 228 -13.25 -17.38 9.54
CA ALA A 228 -12.20 -17.73 8.58
C ALA A 228 -11.50 -19.05 8.93
N ALA A 229 -11.26 -19.32 10.22
CA ALA A 229 -10.68 -20.56 10.71
C ALA A 229 -11.62 -21.76 10.52
N GLU A 230 -12.92 -21.60 10.78
CA GLU A 230 -13.94 -22.63 10.53
C GLU A 230 -13.99 -23.02 9.05
N ASN A 231 -13.82 -22.04 8.16
CA ASN A 231 -13.82 -22.26 6.71
C ASN A 231 -12.44 -22.64 6.13
N ASP A 232 -11.39 -22.77 6.95
CA ASP A 232 -9.98 -22.94 6.51
C ASP A 232 -9.56 -21.90 5.42
N SER A 233 -10.09 -20.68 5.51
CA SER A 233 -9.95 -19.65 4.49
C SER A 233 -8.81 -18.69 4.81
N LYS A 234 -7.60 -19.03 4.31
CA LYS A 234 -6.43 -18.12 4.38
C LYS A 234 -6.65 -16.82 3.60
N ALA A 235 -7.48 -16.87 2.56
CA ALA A 235 -7.90 -15.71 1.80
C ALA A 235 -8.65 -14.72 2.70
N ASP A 236 -9.67 -15.19 3.43
CA ASP A 236 -10.44 -14.36 4.34
C ASP A 236 -9.58 -13.87 5.51
N GLU A 237 -8.74 -14.73 6.09
CA GLU A 237 -7.77 -14.35 7.15
C GLU A 237 -6.90 -13.17 6.72
N MET A 238 -6.43 -13.16 5.47
CA MET A 238 -5.57 -12.10 4.96
C MET A 238 -6.34 -10.80 4.68
N LEU A 239 -7.52 -10.89 4.07
CA LEU A 239 -8.35 -9.72 3.72
C LEU A 239 -8.87 -9.00 4.97
N LEU A 240 -9.16 -9.74 6.05
CA LEU A 240 -9.77 -9.20 7.25
C LEU A 240 -8.88 -8.23 8.05
N LYS A 241 -7.57 -8.51 8.15
CA LYS A 241 -6.66 -7.92 9.16
C LYS A 241 -6.60 -6.39 9.17
N ARG A 242 -6.94 -5.74 8.06
CA ARG A 242 -6.86 -4.28 7.90
C ARG A 242 -8.23 -3.60 7.82
N CYS A 243 -9.33 -4.35 7.91
CA CYS A 243 -10.68 -3.79 7.82
C CYS A 243 -10.96 -2.81 8.96
N ALA A 244 -10.53 -3.10 10.19
CA ALA A 244 -10.74 -2.24 11.36
C ALA A 244 -10.18 -0.81 11.18
N TYR A 245 -9.01 -0.67 10.56
CA TYR A 245 -8.40 0.64 10.27
C TYR A 245 -9.28 1.50 9.36
N HIS A 246 -9.94 0.90 8.36
CA HIS A 246 -10.88 1.63 7.51
C HIS A 246 -12.09 2.12 8.29
N GLY A 247 -12.58 1.32 9.24
CA GLY A 247 -13.67 1.70 10.15
C GLY A 247 -13.35 2.98 10.92
N LEU A 248 -12.20 3.00 11.59
CA LEU A 248 -11.74 4.16 12.35
C LEU A 248 -11.58 5.40 11.47
N ASN A 249 -10.83 5.28 10.38
CA ASN A 249 -10.48 6.42 9.53
C ASN A 249 -11.71 7.06 8.87
N TYR A 250 -12.68 6.26 8.42
CA TYR A 250 -13.86 6.78 7.72
C TYR A 250 -14.98 7.21 8.65
N ALA A 251 -15.06 6.65 9.87
CA ALA A 251 -16.03 7.10 10.87
C ALA A 251 -15.64 8.43 11.49
N ALA A 252 -14.34 8.68 11.70
CA ALA A 252 -13.82 9.86 12.41
C ALA A 252 -14.48 11.20 12.03
N PRO A 253 -14.53 11.63 10.75
CA PRO A 253 -15.16 12.91 10.40
C PRO A 253 -16.67 12.94 10.71
N TYR A 254 -17.38 11.81 10.54
CA TYR A 254 -18.81 11.73 10.85
C TYR A 254 -19.08 11.78 12.35
N ILE A 255 -18.23 11.15 13.15
CA ILE A 255 -18.30 11.19 14.61
C ILE A 255 -18.17 12.64 15.09
N VAL A 256 -17.15 13.37 14.61
CA VAL A 256 -16.95 14.79 14.94
C VAL A 256 -18.17 15.64 14.51
N MET A 257 -18.73 15.38 13.33
CA MET A 257 -19.92 16.10 12.86
C MET A 257 -21.15 15.85 13.76
N ARG A 258 -21.29 14.64 14.31
CA ARG A 258 -22.41 14.26 15.19
C ARG A 258 -22.38 14.99 16.52
N HIS A 259 -21.18 15.15 17.08
CA HIS A 259 -20.93 15.82 18.36
C HIS A 259 -20.63 17.31 18.20
N TRP A 260 -20.97 17.91 17.05
CA TRP A 260 -20.64 19.31 16.75
C TRP A 260 -21.22 20.32 17.73
N ALA A 261 -22.31 19.99 18.43
CA ALA A 261 -22.89 20.85 19.45
C ALA A 261 -21.96 21.09 20.65
N GLU A 262 -20.97 20.21 20.84
CA GLU A 262 -19.98 20.27 21.92
C GLU A 262 -18.74 21.07 21.51
N MET A 263 -18.65 21.47 20.22
CA MET A 263 -17.52 22.21 19.68
C MET A 263 -17.72 23.72 19.83
N HIS A 264 -16.67 24.43 20.23
CA HIS A 264 -16.61 25.89 20.26
C HIS A 264 -15.39 26.40 19.50
N GLN A 265 -15.45 27.67 19.10
CA GLN A 265 -14.39 28.29 18.31
C GLN A 265 -13.37 28.99 19.24
N GLU A 266 -12.10 28.64 19.07
CA GLU A 266 -10.94 29.29 19.71
C GLU A 266 -9.99 29.82 18.63
N GLY A 267 -10.04 31.12 18.40
CA GLY A 267 -9.28 31.76 17.32
C GLY A 267 -9.71 31.22 15.95
N ASP A 268 -8.74 30.70 15.19
CA ASP A 268 -8.96 30.16 13.86
C ASP A 268 -9.41 28.68 13.86
N TYR A 269 -9.47 28.04 15.04
CA TYR A 269 -9.77 26.62 15.17
C TYR A 269 -11.10 26.36 15.90
N TRP A 270 -11.72 25.24 15.56
CA TRP A 270 -12.75 24.59 16.34
C TRP A 270 -12.09 23.58 17.28
N CYS A 271 -12.58 23.50 18.51
CA CYS A 271 -12.08 22.59 19.55
C CYS A 271 -13.22 22.20 20.49
N GLY A 272 -13.01 21.13 21.25
CA GLY A 272 -13.96 20.62 22.22
C GLY A 272 -13.64 19.17 22.57
N GLU A 273 -14.30 18.66 23.60
CA GLU A 273 -14.13 17.29 24.08
C GLU A 273 -15.50 16.60 24.09
N PHE A 274 -15.53 15.35 23.65
CA PHE A 274 -16.71 14.51 23.68
C PHE A 274 -16.31 13.03 23.81
N GLU A 275 -17.24 12.20 24.27
CA GLU A 275 -17.04 10.75 24.37
C GLU A 275 -17.75 10.04 23.22
N THR A 276 -17.08 9.05 22.63
CA THR A 276 -17.71 8.19 21.63
C THR A 276 -18.81 7.32 22.25
N ASP A 277 -19.92 7.19 21.52
CA ASP A 277 -21.12 6.47 21.96
C ASP A 277 -21.52 5.34 21.00
N GLU A 278 -22.63 4.68 21.33
CA GLU A 278 -23.09 3.49 20.62
C GLU A 278 -23.32 3.67 19.14
N THR A 279 -23.76 4.86 18.75
CA THR A 279 -23.97 5.19 17.36
C THR A 279 -22.64 5.24 16.61
N ASP A 280 -21.59 5.72 17.26
CA ASP A 280 -20.28 5.93 16.68
C ASP A 280 -19.57 4.60 16.39
N TRP A 281 -19.58 3.65 17.34
CA TRP A 281 -18.97 2.33 17.07
C TRP A 281 -19.83 1.46 16.13
N ARG A 282 -21.17 1.58 16.15
CA ARG A 282 -22.03 0.92 15.14
C ARG A 282 -21.78 1.45 13.73
N LEU A 283 -21.50 2.75 13.57
CA LEU A 283 -21.08 3.32 12.30
C LEU A 283 -19.75 2.71 11.84
N ALA A 284 -18.77 2.61 12.74
CA ALA A 284 -17.51 1.97 12.43
C ALA A 284 -17.70 0.50 12.02
N GLU A 285 -18.49 -0.29 12.76
CA GLU A 285 -18.79 -1.69 12.41
C GLU A 285 -19.46 -1.81 11.03
N LEU A 286 -20.41 -0.92 10.69
CA LEU A 286 -21.03 -0.88 9.36
C LEU A 286 -19.99 -0.66 8.27
N ILE A 287 -19.09 0.31 8.44
CA ILE A 287 -18.03 0.61 7.46
C ILE A 287 -17.12 -0.61 7.28
N VAL A 288 -16.71 -1.24 8.38
CA VAL A 288 -15.82 -2.41 8.36
C VAL A 288 -16.50 -3.60 7.66
N ASN A 289 -17.78 -3.84 7.93
CA ASN A 289 -18.57 -4.86 7.24
C ASN A 289 -18.63 -4.60 5.71
N MET A 290 -18.90 -3.36 5.32
CA MET A 290 -18.92 -2.96 3.91
C MET A 290 -17.55 -3.16 3.26
N GLN A 291 -16.46 -2.74 3.92
CA GLN A 291 -15.12 -2.91 3.38
C GLN A 291 -14.72 -4.37 3.25
N TYR A 292 -15.02 -5.19 4.25
CA TYR A 292 -14.74 -6.62 4.19
C TYR A 292 -15.49 -7.29 3.04
N ALA A 293 -16.78 -6.98 2.86
CA ALA A 293 -17.57 -7.47 1.73
C ALA A 293 -16.99 -7.03 0.37
N CYS A 294 -16.58 -5.76 0.24
CA CYS A 294 -15.97 -5.25 -0.99
C CYS A 294 -14.62 -5.90 -1.28
N GLN A 295 -13.77 -6.09 -0.28
CA GLN A 295 -12.48 -6.77 -0.44
C GLN A 295 -12.67 -8.20 -0.92
N ARG A 296 -13.61 -8.96 -0.34
CA ARG A 296 -13.93 -10.31 -0.82
C ARG A 296 -14.43 -10.30 -2.26
N TYR A 297 -15.33 -9.37 -2.60
CA TYR A 297 -15.88 -9.27 -3.95
C TYR A 297 -14.81 -8.99 -5.02
N TYR A 298 -13.89 -8.05 -4.76
CA TYR A 298 -12.89 -7.64 -5.74
C TYR A 298 -11.61 -8.49 -5.73
N PHE A 299 -11.23 -9.01 -4.56
CA PHE A 299 -9.92 -9.63 -4.35
C PHE A 299 -9.98 -11.07 -3.86
N GLY A 300 -11.15 -11.61 -3.49
CA GLY A 300 -11.29 -12.97 -2.94
C GLY A 300 -10.72 -14.05 -3.87
N ALA A 301 -11.16 -14.09 -5.12
CA ALA A 301 -10.65 -15.07 -6.09
C ALA A 301 -9.13 -14.94 -6.34
N MET A 302 -8.58 -13.72 -6.26
CA MET A 302 -7.14 -13.49 -6.40
C MET A 302 -6.38 -13.95 -5.15
N ALA A 303 -6.98 -13.79 -3.97
CA ALA A 303 -6.45 -14.27 -2.71
C ALA A 303 -6.38 -15.81 -2.66
N GLU A 304 -7.45 -16.48 -3.07
CA GLU A 304 -7.49 -17.94 -3.19
C GLU A 304 -6.40 -18.44 -4.13
N ALA A 305 -6.33 -17.89 -5.36
CA ALA A 305 -5.30 -18.24 -6.33
C ALA A 305 -3.88 -18.01 -5.80
N TYR A 306 -3.65 -16.93 -5.04
CA TYR A 306 -2.36 -16.65 -4.41
C TYR A 306 -1.95 -17.71 -3.41
N PHE A 307 -2.86 -18.16 -2.54
CA PHE A 307 -2.56 -19.21 -1.57
C PHE A 307 -2.43 -20.60 -2.21
N ASP A 308 -3.23 -20.91 -3.22
CA ASP A 308 -3.11 -22.13 -4.02
C ASP A 308 -1.75 -22.23 -4.70
N ASN A 309 -1.29 -21.14 -5.31
CA ASN A 309 0.03 -21.08 -5.94
C ASN A 309 1.15 -21.23 -4.92
N LYS A 310 1.04 -20.58 -3.76
CA LYS A 310 2.00 -20.79 -2.65
C LYS A 310 2.05 -22.24 -2.18
N LEU A 311 0.90 -22.90 -2.08
CA LEU A 311 0.83 -24.31 -1.67
C LEU A 311 1.47 -25.22 -2.73
N LYS A 312 1.19 -24.99 -4.01
CA LYS A 312 1.83 -25.70 -5.13
C LYS A 312 3.35 -25.52 -5.10
N ASP A 313 3.83 -24.29 -4.92
CA ASP A 313 5.26 -23.99 -4.84
C ASP A 313 5.92 -24.66 -3.63
N ALA A 314 5.26 -24.66 -2.47
CA ALA A 314 5.72 -25.37 -1.29
C ALA A 314 5.82 -26.88 -1.55
N ASN A 315 4.81 -27.49 -2.17
CA ASN A 315 4.79 -28.90 -2.50
C ASN A 315 5.89 -29.27 -3.51
N ILE A 316 6.11 -28.47 -4.55
CA ILE A 316 7.21 -28.65 -5.51
C ILE A 316 8.56 -28.57 -4.81
N ASN A 317 8.73 -27.61 -3.89
CA ASN A 317 9.97 -27.46 -3.13
C ASN A 317 10.22 -28.64 -2.18
N VAL A 318 9.18 -29.16 -1.52
CA VAL A 318 9.26 -30.39 -0.71
C VAL A 318 9.66 -31.58 -1.58
N GLN A 319 9.02 -31.78 -2.73
CA GLN A 319 9.40 -32.85 -3.67
C GLN A 319 10.84 -32.75 -4.17
N ARG A 320 11.32 -31.53 -4.48
CA ARG A 320 12.73 -31.30 -4.89
C ARG A 320 13.71 -31.59 -3.75
N ARG A 321 13.36 -31.25 -2.51
CA ARG A 321 14.16 -31.60 -1.31
C ARG A 321 14.18 -33.11 -1.11
N GLN A 322 13.03 -33.78 -1.20
CA GLN A 322 12.92 -35.23 -1.08
C GLN A 322 13.79 -35.96 -2.11
N LYS A 323 13.75 -35.56 -3.40
CA LYS A 323 14.66 -36.12 -4.42
C LYS A 323 16.14 -35.95 -4.10
N THR A 324 16.50 -34.82 -3.45
CA THR A 324 17.88 -34.59 -3.01
C THR A 324 18.25 -35.46 -1.83
N ILE A 325 17.36 -35.61 -0.84
CA ILE A 325 17.54 -36.46 0.35
C ILE A 325 17.63 -37.93 -0.07
N GLU A 326 16.69 -38.42 -0.88
CA GLU A 326 16.68 -39.80 -1.39
C GLU A 326 17.90 -40.10 -2.27
N GLY A 327 18.32 -39.15 -3.11
CA GLY A 327 19.55 -39.28 -3.90
C GLY A 327 20.78 -39.36 -3.00
N PHE A 328 20.83 -38.55 -1.95
CA PHE A 328 21.91 -38.59 -0.98
C PHE A 328 21.91 -39.87 -0.15
N GLN A 329 20.76 -40.35 0.34
CA GLN A 329 20.64 -41.58 1.12
C GLN A 329 21.07 -42.81 0.31
N ARG A 330 20.74 -42.87 -0.98
CA ARG A 330 21.14 -43.97 -1.88
C ARG A 330 22.63 -44.01 -2.22
N LEU A 331 23.36 -42.91 -2.05
CA LEU A 331 24.82 -42.95 -2.23
C LEU A 331 25.45 -43.97 -1.27
N PRO A 332 26.47 -44.71 -1.68
CA PRO A 332 27.29 -45.49 -0.75
C PRO A 332 27.99 -44.60 0.30
N GLU A 333 28.55 -45.19 1.37
CA GLU A 333 29.36 -44.44 2.36
C GLU A 333 30.57 -43.77 1.70
N GLU A 334 31.21 -44.47 0.76
CA GLU A 334 32.23 -43.92 -0.12
C GLU A 334 31.80 -44.06 -1.58
N PHE A 335 31.78 -42.97 -2.33
CA PHE A 335 31.16 -42.89 -3.65
C PHE A 335 31.98 -42.01 -4.60
N THR A 336 31.65 -42.11 -5.89
CA THR A 336 32.28 -41.37 -7.00
C THR A 336 31.29 -40.44 -7.69
N SER A 337 31.77 -39.60 -8.61
CA SER A 337 30.91 -38.76 -9.45
C SER A 337 29.91 -39.57 -10.29
N GLU A 338 30.25 -40.81 -10.67
CA GLU A 338 29.32 -41.71 -11.38
C GLU A 338 28.20 -42.22 -10.48
N ASP A 339 28.50 -42.50 -9.21
CA ASP A 339 27.48 -42.89 -8.23
C ASP A 339 26.50 -41.75 -7.96
N VAL A 340 26.99 -40.51 -7.99
CA VAL A 340 26.15 -39.29 -7.92
C VAL A 340 25.26 -39.19 -9.16
N MET A 341 25.78 -39.47 -10.35
CA MET A 341 24.95 -39.50 -11.57
C MET A 341 23.84 -40.55 -11.46
N LYS A 342 24.16 -41.75 -10.99
CA LYS A 342 23.18 -42.84 -10.83
C LYS A 342 22.16 -42.55 -9.73
N CYS A 343 22.60 -42.14 -8.54
CA CYS A 343 21.74 -41.94 -7.38
C CYS A 343 20.88 -40.67 -7.50
N PHE A 344 21.32 -39.64 -8.22
CA PHE A 344 20.54 -38.42 -8.46
C PHE A 344 19.87 -38.37 -9.85
N GLY A 345 20.03 -39.41 -10.68
CA GLY A 345 19.45 -39.48 -12.02
C GLY A 345 19.96 -38.39 -12.97
N MET A 346 21.26 -38.05 -12.90
CA MET A 346 21.87 -36.97 -13.66
C MET A 346 22.53 -37.51 -14.94
N ALA A 347 22.27 -36.87 -16.08
CA ALA A 347 22.80 -37.27 -17.38
C ALA A 347 24.23 -36.73 -17.67
N SER A 348 24.74 -35.77 -16.89
CA SER A 348 26.03 -35.13 -17.14
C SER A 348 27.00 -35.23 -15.96
N GLU A 349 28.26 -35.52 -16.27
CA GLU A 349 29.34 -35.59 -15.28
C GLU A 349 29.65 -34.21 -14.69
N SER A 350 29.58 -33.15 -15.49
CA SER A 350 29.73 -31.77 -15.03
C SER A 350 28.66 -31.39 -14.00
N GLY A 351 27.42 -31.85 -14.21
CA GLY A 351 26.33 -31.69 -13.26
C GLY A 351 26.59 -32.42 -11.95
N ALA A 352 27.07 -33.66 -12.01
CA ALA A 352 27.42 -34.45 -10.84
C ALA A 352 28.56 -33.82 -10.03
N ARG A 353 29.62 -33.32 -10.69
CA ARG A 353 30.71 -32.59 -10.03
C ARG A 353 30.19 -31.32 -9.34
N SER A 354 29.30 -30.56 -9.99
CA SER A 354 28.66 -29.38 -9.35
C SER A 354 27.83 -29.76 -8.13
N LYS A 355 27.10 -30.89 -8.18
CA LYS A 355 26.32 -31.41 -7.05
C LYS A 355 27.23 -31.82 -5.89
N VAL A 356 28.35 -32.51 -6.17
CA VAL A 356 29.36 -32.86 -5.16
C VAL A 356 29.97 -31.62 -4.52
N SER A 357 30.34 -30.60 -5.31
CA SER A 357 30.86 -29.34 -4.76
C SER A 357 29.88 -28.64 -3.81
N ARG A 358 28.56 -28.74 -4.06
CA ARG A 358 27.54 -28.23 -3.13
C ARG A 358 27.47 -29.07 -1.87
N LEU A 359 27.45 -30.41 -1.99
CA LEU A 359 27.45 -31.30 -0.83
C LEU A 359 28.69 -31.12 0.06
N ILE A 360 29.85 -30.79 -0.51
CA ILE A 360 31.07 -30.44 0.25
C ILE A 360 30.88 -29.11 0.99
N ARG A 361 30.33 -28.09 0.32
CA ARG A 361 30.06 -26.77 0.93
C ARG A 361 29.03 -26.85 2.06
N ASP A 362 28.08 -27.76 1.91
CA ASP A 362 27.05 -28.04 2.91
C ASP A 362 27.56 -28.99 4.01
N HIS A 363 28.86 -29.31 4.04
CA HIS A 363 29.52 -30.20 5.00
C HIS A 363 28.88 -31.60 5.11
N MET A 364 28.31 -32.08 4.01
CA MET A 364 27.65 -33.39 3.94
C MET A 364 28.59 -34.51 3.49
N VAL A 365 29.59 -34.16 2.69
CA VAL A 365 30.57 -35.10 2.12
C VAL A 365 31.96 -34.48 2.14
N GLU A 366 32.98 -35.32 2.24
CA GLU A 366 34.38 -34.91 2.12
C GLU A 366 35.09 -35.69 1.01
N LYS A 367 36.15 -35.13 0.45
CA LYS A 367 37.01 -35.83 -0.51
C LYS A 367 38.02 -36.68 0.27
N VAL A 368 38.02 -37.99 0.04
CA VAL A 368 38.87 -38.96 0.77
C VAL A 368 40.08 -39.45 -0.02
N GLY A 369 40.11 -39.22 -1.34
CA GLY A 369 41.28 -39.57 -2.16
C GLY A 369 41.03 -39.43 -3.64
N ASP A 370 42.07 -39.70 -4.43
CA ASP A 370 42.03 -39.82 -5.89
C ASP A 370 42.47 -41.23 -6.30
N PHE A 371 41.88 -41.78 -7.36
CA PHE A 371 42.25 -43.08 -7.94
C PHE A 371 42.29 -42.99 -9.46
N THR A 372 43.09 -43.86 -10.10
CA THR A 372 43.22 -43.89 -11.56
C THR A 372 42.37 -45.01 -12.12
N ASP A 373 41.42 -44.66 -12.99
CA ASP A 373 40.53 -45.60 -13.68
C ASP A 373 40.63 -45.34 -15.19
N ASN A 374 41.02 -46.35 -15.96
CA ASN A 374 41.30 -46.26 -17.40
C ASN A 374 42.14 -45.04 -17.80
N GLY A 375 43.22 -44.77 -17.07
CA GLY A 375 44.15 -43.66 -17.36
C GLY A 375 43.64 -42.26 -16.98
N THR A 376 42.44 -42.16 -16.39
CA THR A 376 41.85 -40.90 -15.92
C THR A 376 41.83 -40.84 -14.40
N ILE A 377 42.30 -39.73 -13.82
CA ILE A 377 42.26 -39.50 -12.37
C ILE A 377 40.83 -39.14 -11.95
N ARG A 378 40.26 -39.91 -11.03
CA ARG A 378 38.91 -39.73 -10.48
C ARG A 378 38.97 -39.53 -8.97
N ALA A 379 38.14 -38.62 -8.47
CA ALA A 379 38.02 -38.34 -7.04
C ALA A 379 37.03 -39.28 -6.36
N LYS A 380 37.37 -39.71 -5.14
CA LYS A 380 36.51 -40.48 -4.23
C LYS A 380 36.05 -39.59 -3.09
N PHE A 381 34.78 -39.70 -2.74
CA PHE A 381 34.12 -38.89 -1.72
C PHE A 381 33.49 -39.79 -0.66
N LYS A 382 33.36 -39.29 0.56
CA LYS A 382 32.76 -40.00 1.69
C LYS A 382 31.67 -39.17 2.35
N LYS A 383 30.60 -39.83 2.77
CA LYS A 383 29.55 -39.19 3.59
C LYS A 383 30.06 -38.92 4.99
N ILE A 384 29.86 -37.69 5.47
CA ILE A 384 30.25 -37.27 6.83
C ILE A 384 29.05 -36.86 7.69
N ALA A 385 27.89 -36.60 7.08
CA ALA A 385 26.65 -36.29 7.77
C ALA A 385 25.50 -37.22 7.36
N ARG A 386 24.57 -37.47 8.28
CA ARG A 386 23.25 -38.07 7.96
C ARG A 386 22.27 -36.93 7.71
N MET A 387 21.65 -36.92 6.52
CA MET A 387 20.58 -35.97 6.20
C MET A 387 19.31 -36.43 6.93
N PHE A 388 18.74 -35.58 7.81
CA PHE A 388 17.46 -35.83 8.47
C PHE A 388 16.31 -35.72 7.47
#